data_AF-A0A3B0RT09-F1
#
_entry.id   AF-A0A3B0RT09-F1
#
_cell.length_a   1.000
_cell.length_b   1.000
_cell.length_c   1.000
_cell.angle_alpha   90.00
_cell.angle_beta   90.00
_cell.angle_gamma   90.00
#
_symmetry.space_group_name_H-M   'P 1'
#
loop_
_entity.id
_entity.type
_entity.pdbx_description
1 polymer ?
#
loop_
_entity_poly.entity_id
_entity_poly.type
_entity_poly.pdbx_seq_one_letter_code
_entity_poly.pdbx_strand_id
1 'polypeptide(L)'
;MRLAAFIIVLLVLAGAAVYATLNSFNYFDDVERSFAGQCTPVTGIAGPEDIQIDAARSRVFISSRDRRTKESRGAIHVFDIANPLSAEGWRDMTMGRPTRFKPLGLDYYEDDEVRRLFVVNEAGKSVEMFDVNNDGMLVHLETFSEPRLTSPNNVVAVGRRSFYVTNDVQPGRDTRIGRIQFLTRQASGQVFFTNGASWRVAAEGLRFANGIEASADGARIYVAETAGGAVKVYDRDLETDMLSLVQTIRLDASPDNITVDDAGALWVAALPQPLSLPAHAGNPKKYAPSEVIRIGADGAPRTVYRDDGRELSAATTAARLGGTLIIGALYDEKFLICDLPAGEI
;
A
#
# COMPACT_ATOMS: atom_id res chain seq x y z
N MET A 1 -23.04 -23.23 41.58
CA MET A 1 -23.91 -23.12 40.38
C MET A 1 -23.88 -21.72 39.75
N ARG A 2 -24.08 -20.61 40.49
CA ARG A 2 -24.08 -19.25 39.91
C ARG A 2 -22.74 -18.80 39.28
N LEU A 3 -21.60 -19.11 39.93
CA LEU A 3 -20.27 -18.78 39.37
C LEU A 3 -19.96 -19.55 38.09
N ALA A 4 -20.29 -20.84 38.05
CA ALA A 4 -20.10 -21.68 36.85
C ALA A 4 -20.95 -21.17 35.68
N ALA A 5 -22.22 -20.83 35.91
CA ALA A 5 -23.08 -20.23 34.89
C ALA A 5 -22.53 -18.89 34.39
N PHE A 6 -22.02 -18.03 35.29
CA PHE A 6 -21.40 -16.76 34.93
C PHE A 6 -20.14 -16.94 34.06
N ILE A 7 -19.25 -17.88 34.43
CA ILE A 7 -18.05 -18.20 33.64
C ILE A 7 -18.43 -18.71 32.25
N ILE A 8 -19.45 -19.58 32.15
CA ILE A 8 -19.94 -20.08 30.86
C ILE A 8 -20.43 -18.92 29.99
N VAL A 9 -21.21 -17.99 30.54
CA VAL A 9 -21.67 -16.79 29.80
C VAL A 9 -20.49 -15.97 29.29
N LEU A 10 -19.46 -15.73 30.11
CA LEU A 10 -18.27 -15.00 29.68
C LEU A 10 -17.52 -15.71 28.55
N LEU A 11 -17.37 -17.03 28.63
CA LEU A 11 -16.72 -17.82 27.57
C LEU A 11 -17.51 -17.79 26.25
N VAL A 12 -18.85 -17.85 26.33
CA VAL A 12 -19.72 -17.74 25.16
C VAL A 12 -19.59 -16.35 24.52
N LEU A 13 -19.61 -15.29 25.32
CA LEU A 13 -19.44 -13.92 24.81
C LEU A 13 -18.06 -13.71 24.19
N ALA A 14 -17.00 -14.24 24.83
CA ALA A 14 -15.65 -14.20 24.27
C ALA A 14 -15.56 -14.97 22.95
N GLY A 15 -16.14 -16.17 22.87
CA GLY A 15 -16.19 -16.96 21.65
C GLY A 15 -16.95 -16.25 20.53
N ALA A 16 -18.11 -15.65 20.84
CA ALA A 16 -18.90 -14.88 19.88
C ALA A 16 -18.14 -13.64 19.37
N ALA A 17 -17.43 -12.93 20.24
CA ALA A 17 -16.62 -11.77 19.85
C ALA A 17 -15.46 -12.18 18.93
N VAL A 18 -14.77 -13.29 19.22
CA VAL A 18 -13.72 -13.83 18.36
C VAL A 18 -14.28 -14.24 17.00
N TYR A 19 -15.39 -14.98 16.97
CA TYR A 19 -16.04 -15.40 15.73
C TYR A 19 -16.47 -14.19 14.89
N ALA A 20 -17.12 -13.20 15.49
CA ALA A 20 -17.51 -11.96 14.81
C ALA A 20 -16.31 -11.20 14.24
N THR A 21 -15.18 -11.16 14.98
CA THR A 21 -13.94 -10.54 14.51
C THR A 21 -13.38 -11.28 13.29
N LEU A 22 -13.24 -12.61 13.38
CA LEU A 22 -12.75 -13.44 12.27
C LEU A 22 -13.64 -13.30 11.03
N ASN A 23 -14.96 -13.36 11.22
CA ASN A 23 -15.93 -13.19 10.14
C ASN A 23 -15.87 -11.79 9.52
N SER A 24 -15.62 -10.74 10.31
CA SER A 24 -15.51 -9.38 9.75
C SER A 24 -14.32 -9.24 8.80
N PHE A 25 -13.27 -10.04 8.98
CA PHE A 25 -12.07 -10.09 8.14
C PHE A 25 -12.11 -11.26 7.14
N ASN A 26 -13.30 -11.74 6.78
CA ASN A 26 -13.52 -12.73 5.72
C ASN A 26 -12.71 -14.03 5.93
N TYR A 27 -12.34 -14.35 7.19
CA TYR A 27 -11.41 -15.44 7.52
C TYR A 27 -11.93 -16.83 7.12
N PHE A 28 -13.25 -16.98 7.01
CA PHE A 28 -13.89 -18.25 6.68
C PHE A 28 -14.35 -18.33 5.22
N ASP A 29 -14.14 -17.27 4.43
CA ASP A 29 -14.61 -17.22 3.05
C ASP A 29 -13.71 -18.03 2.13
N ASP A 30 -14.31 -18.64 1.12
CA ASP A 30 -13.56 -19.30 0.05
C ASP A 30 -13.04 -18.25 -0.94
N VAL A 31 -11.76 -18.34 -1.30
CA VAL A 31 -11.15 -17.45 -2.30
C VAL A 31 -10.88 -18.24 -3.57
N GLU A 32 -11.76 -18.07 -4.55
CA GLU A 32 -11.58 -18.61 -5.88
C GLU A 32 -10.68 -17.71 -6.74
N ARG A 33 -9.87 -18.35 -7.58
CA ARG A 33 -9.01 -17.64 -8.53
C ARG A 33 -9.86 -17.09 -9.67
N SER A 34 -9.63 -15.83 -10.01
CA SER A 34 -10.28 -15.18 -11.14
C SER A 34 -9.35 -14.14 -11.75
N PHE A 35 -8.96 -14.36 -13.00
CA PHE A 35 -8.30 -13.38 -13.84
C PHE A 35 -8.50 -13.78 -15.30
N ALA A 36 -8.92 -12.84 -16.14
CA ALA A 36 -9.14 -13.09 -17.57
C ALA A 36 -7.88 -12.88 -18.42
N GLY A 37 -6.81 -12.33 -17.84
CA GLY A 37 -5.52 -12.13 -18.50
C GLY A 37 -4.53 -13.27 -18.25
N GLN A 38 -3.24 -12.99 -18.49
CA GLN A 38 -2.14 -13.91 -18.19
C GLN A 38 -1.06 -13.19 -17.40
N CYS A 39 -0.51 -13.83 -16.38
CA CYS A 39 0.57 -13.28 -15.57
C CYS A 39 1.87 -14.06 -15.76
N THR A 40 2.98 -13.32 -15.84
CA THR A 40 4.34 -13.86 -15.82
C THR A 40 5.02 -13.42 -14.53
N PRO A 41 5.52 -14.36 -13.71
CA PRO A 41 6.26 -14.01 -12.51
C PRO A 41 7.67 -13.51 -12.84
N VAL A 42 8.09 -12.43 -12.19
CA VAL A 42 9.46 -11.91 -12.23
C VAL A 42 10.10 -12.10 -10.87
N THR A 43 11.05 -13.04 -10.78
CA THR A 43 11.65 -13.51 -9.53
C THR A 43 12.98 -12.83 -9.22
N GLY A 44 13.25 -12.55 -7.95
CA GLY A 44 14.56 -12.05 -7.47
C GLY A 44 14.52 -10.64 -6.88
N ILE A 45 13.34 -10.02 -6.84
CA ILE A 45 13.03 -8.87 -5.99
C ILE A 45 12.17 -9.37 -4.83
N ALA A 46 12.68 -9.26 -3.60
CA ALA A 46 12.01 -9.77 -2.42
C ALA A 46 11.14 -8.71 -1.74
N GLY A 47 9.87 -9.06 -1.51
CA GLY A 47 8.87 -8.17 -0.91
C GLY A 47 8.68 -6.86 -1.68
N PRO A 48 8.37 -6.89 -3.00
CA PRO A 48 8.03 -5.72 -3.80
C PRO A 48 6.71 -5.12 -3.29
N GLU A 49 6.80 -4.17 -2.37
CA GLU A 49 5.67 -3.77 -1.53
C GLU A 49 4.81 -2.66 -2.15
N ASP A 50 5.44 -1.68 -2.79
CA ASP A 50 4.77 -0.62 -3.54
C ASP A 50 5.40 -0.37 -4.91
N ILE A 51 4.58 0.12 -5.85
CA ILE A 51 4.94 0.32 -7.26
C ILE A 51 4.37 1.65 -7.76
N GLN A 52 5.21 2.43 -8.43
CA GLN A 52 4.81 3.64 -9.16
C GLN A 52 5.37 3.63 -10.58
N ILE A 53 4.69 4.32 -11.49
CA ILE A 53 5.05 4.34 -12.92
C ILE A 53 5.23 5.77 -13.40
N ASP A 54 6.44 6.11 -13.89
CA ASP A 54 6.65 7.23 -14.79
C ASP A 54 6.22 6.79 -16.20
N ALA A 55 4.95 7.08 -16.53
CA ALA A 55 4.35 6.70 -17.81
C ALA A 55 5.07 7.32 -19.01
N ALA A 56 5.55 8.57 -18.88
CA ALA A 56 6.20 9.30 -19.97
C ALA A 56 7.51 8.64 -20.41
N ARG A 57 8.18 7.93 -19.51
CA ARG A 57 9.43 7.20 -19.79
C ARG A 57 9.29 5.68 -19.67
N SER A 58 8.06 5.19 -19.51
CA SER A 58 7.74 3.76 -19.34
C SER A 58 8.55 3.10 -18.23
N ARG A 59 8.80 3.84 -17.15
CA ARG A 59 9.70 3.45 -16.05
C ARG A 59 8.90 3.10 -14.81
N VAL A 60 9.25 1.98 -14.20
CA VAL A 60 8.61 1.45 -12.99
C VAL A 60 9.56 1.57 -11.82
N PHE A 61 9.08 2.14 -10.71
CA PHE A 61 9.77 2.16 -9.42
C PHE A 61 9.14 1.12 -8.50
N ILE A 62 9.95 0.29 -7.84
CA ILE A 62 9.48 -0.71 -6.89
C ILE A 62 10.20 -0.54 -5.55
N SER A 63 9.45 -0.34 -4.46
CA SER A 63 10.00 -0.50 -3.11
C SER A 63 10.11 -1.97 -2.76
N SER A 64 11.26 -2.37 -2.24
CA SER A 64 11.57 -3.78 -2.02
C SER A 64 12.28 -3.99 -0.70
N ARG A 65 11.92 -5.07 -0.01
CA ARG A 65 12.62 -5.55 1.19
C ARG A 65 12.29 -7.00 1.47
N ASP A 66 13.34 -7.81 1.64
CA ASP A 66 13.22 -9.14 2.23
C ASP A 66 12.87 -9.04 3.73
N ARG A 67 11.58 -9.11 4.06
CA ARG A 67 11.09 -9.00 5.43
C ARG A 67 11.32 -10.27 6.27
N ARG A 68 11.73 -11.39 5.67
CA ARG A 68 12.02 -12.65 6.38
C ARG A 68 13.48 -12.74 6.81
N THR A 69 14.38 -12.10 6.08
CA THR A 69 15.79 -11.97 6.49
C THR A 69 15.97 -10.92 7.58
N LYS A 70 16.62 -11.32 8.67
CA LYS A 70 16.94 -10.43 9.79
C LYS A 70 17.94 -9.35 9.34
N GLU A 71 17.68 -8.10 9.73
CA GLU A 71 18.50 -6.92 9.38
C GLU A 71 18.69 -6.66 7.87
N SER A 72 17.72 -7.04 7.03
CA SER A 72 17.71 -6.64 5.62
C SER A 72 17.54 -5.12 5.46
N ARG A 73 18.45 -4.51 4.71
CA ARG A 73 18.22 -3.19 4.14
C ARG A 73 17.37 -3.36 2.88
N GLY A 74 16.31 -2.57 2.74
CA GLY A 74 15.54 -2.54 1.51
C GLY A 74 16.25 -1.81 0.37
N ALA A 75 15.58 -1.71 -0.75
CA ALA A 75 16.05 -1.09 -1.98
C ALA A 75 14.89 -0.44 -2.73
N ILE A 76 15.22 0.49 -3.63
CA ILE A 76 14.31 0.86 -4.73
C ILE A 76 14.88 0.29 -6.02
N HIS A 77 14.06 -0.44 -6.75
CA HIS A 77 14.41 -0.97 -8.07
C HIS A 77 13.73 -0.13 -9.15
N VAL A 78 14.39 0.04 -10.30
CA VAL A 78 13.88 0.85 -11.40
C VAL A 78 14.11 0.15 -12.73
N PHE A 79 13.07 -0.16 -13.48
CA PHE A 79 13.20 -0.80 -14.80
C PHE A 79 12.26 -0.19 -15.84
N ASP A 80 12.58 -0.41 -17.11
CA ASP A 80 11.68 -0.14 -18.23
C ASP A 80 10.66 -1.28 -18.33
N ILE A 81 9.38 -0.97 -18.32
CA ILE A 81 8.29 -1.96 -18.38
C ILE A 81 8.34 -2.83 -19.64
N ALA A 82 8.89 -2.31 -20.75
CA ALA A 82 9.07 -3.07 -21.98
C ALA A 82 10.27 -4.02 -21.92
N ASN A 83 11.18 -3.82 -20.96
CA ASN A 83 12.34 -4.68 -20.73
C ASN A 83 12.56 -4.94 -19.22
N PRO A 84 11.61 -5.61 -18.55
CA PRO A 84 11.61 -5.77 -17.09
C PRO A 84 12.75 -6.67 -16.58
N LEU A 85 13.41 -7.41 -17.48
CA LEU A 85 14.53 -8.29 -17.16
C LEU A 85 15.91 -7.65 -17.44
N SER A 86 15.94 -6.38 -17.86
CA SER A 86 17.18 -5.61 -18.00
C SER A 86 18.01 -5.67 -16.71
N ALA A 87 19.28 -6.07 -16.81
CA ALA A 87 20.19 -6.19 -15.67
C ALA A 87 20.39 -4.88 -14.88
N GLU A 88 20.08 -3.73 -15.50
CA GLU A 88 20.17 -2.42 -14.83
C GLU A 88 19.11 -2.28 -13.73
N GLY A 89 17.90 -2.83 -13.93
CA GLY A 89 16.80 -2.65 -12.99
C GLY A 89 16.82 -3.52 -11.74
N TRP A 90 17.79 -4.44 -11.64
CA TRP A 90 17.95 -5.34 -10.49
C TRP A 90 18.86 -4.75 -9.40
N ARG A 91 19.41 -3.57 -9.63
CA ARG A 91 20.27 -2.87 -8.68
C ARG A 91 19.44 -2.04 -7.70
N ASP A 92 20.00 -1.79 -6.52
CA ASP A 92 19.45 -0.79 -5.61
C ASP A 92 19.78 0.61 -6.14
N MET A 93 18.77 1.32 -6.61
CA MET A 93 18.90 2.61 -7.26
C MET A 93 19.10 3.75 -6.26
N THR A 94 18.98 3.49 -4.95
CA THR A 94 19.26 4.49 -3.91
C THR A 94 20.74 4.56 -3.52
N MET A 95 21.61 3.77 -4.17
CA MET A 95 23.05 3.76 -3.95
C MET A 95 23.44 3.53 -2.47
N GLY A 96 22.66 2.72 -1.75
CA GLY A 96 22.91 2.44 -0.34
C GLY A 96 22.51 3.58 0.62
N ARG A 97 21.79 4.61 0.16
CA ARG A 97 21.33 5.74 0.98
C ARG A 97 19.80 5.80 1.08
N PRO A 98 19.22 6.06 2.26
CA PRO A 98 19.88 6.09 3.57
C PRO A 98 20.42 4.71 3.98
N THR A 99 21.31 4.66 4.97
CA THR A 99 21.97 3.41 5.41
C THR A 99 21.00 2.48 6.15
N ARG A 100 20.08 3.05 6.94
CA ARG A 100 18.94 2.34 7.51
C ARG A 100 17.72 2.64 6.65
N PHE A 101 17.34 1.68 5.84
CA PHE A 101 16.27 1.84 4.86
C PHE A 101 15.35 0.63 4.88
N LYS A 102 14.11 0.87 5.28
CA LYS A 102 13.01 -0.10 5.25
C LYS A 102 11.87 0.55 4.47
N PRO A 103 11.96 0.58 3.12
CA PRO A 103 10.99 1.26 2.30
C PRO A 103 9.64 0.55 2.38
N LEU A 104 8.57 1.36 2.43
CA LEU A 104 7.18 0.95 2.23
C LEU A 104 6.65 1.70 1.00
N GLY A 105 5.56 2.44 1.15
CA GLY A 105 4.95 3.20 0.08
C GLY A 105 5.85 4.26 -0.52
N LEU A 106 5.65 4.52 -1.81
CA LEU A 106 6.42 5.48 -2.59
C LEU A 106 5.54 6.24 -3.57
N ASP A 107 5.97 7.45 -3.92
CA ASP A 107 5.30 8.25 -4.94
C ASP A 107 6.30 8.98 -5.85
N TYR A 108 6.00 9.02 -7.15
CA TYR A 108 6.78 9.69 -8.18
C TYR A 108 6.13 11.03 -8.55
N TYR A 109 6.88 12.10 -8.34
CA TYR A 109 6.46 13.46 -8.66
C TYR A 109 7.31 14.06 -9.76
N GLU A 110 6.68 14.68 -10.75
CA GLU A 110 7.37 15.44 -11.80
C GLU A 110 6.64 16.75 -12.06
N ASP A 111 7.43 17.81 -12.26
CA ASP A 111 7.00 19.04 -12.89
C ASP A 111 8.05 19.52 -13.91
N ASP A 112 7.87 20.72 -14.46
CA ASP A 112 8.76 21.27 -15.48
C ASP A 112 10.23 21.42 -15.05
N GLU A 113 10.53 21.38 -13.75
CA GLU A 113 11.88 21.60 -13.23
C GLU A 113 12.49 20.37 -12.55
N VAL A 114 11.69 19.55 -11.85
CA VAL A 114 12.21 18.47 -11.02
C VAL A 114 11.46 17.17 -11.20
N ARG A 115 12.19 16.07 -11.00
CA ARG A 115 11.63 14.73 -10.82
C ARG A 115 12.07 14.22 -9.45
N ARG A 116 11.11 13.82 -8.64
CA ARG A 116 11.33 13.40 -7.26
C ARG A 116 10.67 12.07 -6.99
N LEU A 117 11.33 11.28 -6.15
CA LEU A 117 10.73 10.10 -5.56
C LEU A 117 10.64 10.31 -4.05
N PHE A 118 9.43 10.20 -3.52
CA PHE A 118 9.17 10.18 -2.09
C PHE A 118 9.01 8.73 -1.65
N VAL A 119 9.65 8.36 -0.55
CA VAL A 119 9.61 6.98 -0.05
C VAL A 119 9.44 6.99 1.45
N VAL A 120 8.41 6.31 1.95
CA VAL A 120 8.26 6.04 3.38
C VAL A 120 9.37 5.11 3.85
N ASN A 121 10.11 5.50 4.89
CA ASN A 121 11.14 4.69 5.53
C ASN A 121 10.71 4.30 6.94
N GLU A 122 10.24 3.06 7.11
CA GLU A 122 9.81 2.51 8.39
C GLU A 122 10.92 2.54 9.45
N ALA A 123 12.19 2.39 9.06
CA ALA A 123 13.31 2.39 9.99
C ALA A 123 13.52 3.74 10.67
N GLY A 124 13.24 4.83 9.95
CA GLY A 124 13.36 6.20 10.43
C GLY A 124 12.05 6.79 10.95
N LYS A 125 10.91 6.13 10.67
CA LYS A 125 9.57 6.73 10.78
C LYS A 125 9.53 8.08 10.07
N SER A 126 10.02 8.07 8.84
CA SER A 126 10.29 9.25 8.03
C SER A 126 9.78 9.05 6.61
N VAL A 127 9.76 10.15 5.86
CA VAL A 127 9.69 10.13 4.40
C VAL A 127 11.04 10.61 3.87
N GLU A 128 11.64 9.82 2.99
CA GLU A 128 12.87 10.15 2.28
C GLU A 128 12.52 10.75 0.92
N MET A 129 13.17 11.84 0.54
CA MET A 129 13.00 12.45 -0.78
C MET A 129 14.30 12.29 -1.58
N PHE A 130 14.16 11.82 -2.81
CA PHE A 130 15.25 11.63 -3.76
C PHE A 130 15.01 12.46 -5.01
N ASP A 131 16.07 12.99 -5.61
CA ASP A 131 16.04 13.43 -7.00
C ASP A 131 16.17 12.20 -7.92
N VAL A 132 15.41 12.22 -9.02
CA VAL A 132 15.42 11.16 -10.04
C VAL A 132 16.22 11.61 -11.26
N ASN A 133 17.34 10.95 -11.50
CA ASN A 133 18.17 11.19 -12.67
C ASN A 133 17.57 10.59 -13.95
N ASN A 134 18.12 10.98 -15.11
CA ASN A 134 17.66 10.51 -16.41
C ASN A 134 17.71 8.98 -16.56
N ASP A 135 18.72 8.34 -15.96
CA ASP A 135 18.91 6.88 -15.92
C ASP A 135 18.10 6.19 -14.81
N GLY A 136 17.36 6.94 -13.99
CA GLY A 136 16.56 6.41 -12.88
C GLY A 136 17.34 6.28 -11.57
N MET A 137 18.63 6.66 -11.54
CA MET A 137 19.40 6.70 -10.29
C MET A 137 18.80 7.71 -9.32
N LEU A 138 18.74 7.34 -8.04
CA LEU A 138 18.13 8.14 -6.99
C LEU A 138 19.21 8.78 -6.12
N VAL A 139 19.20 10.11 -6.07
CA VAL A 139 20.09 10.89 -5.23
C VAL A 139 19.32 11.38 -4.01
N HIS A 140 19.65 10.88 -2.82
CA HIS A 140 18.98 11.29 -1.58
C HIS A 140 19.18 12.78 -1.32
N LEU A 141 18.08 13.50 -1.05
CA LEU A 141 18.08 14.93 -0.79
C LEU A 141 17.77 15.26 0.66
N GLU A 142 16.68 14.72 1.19
CA GLU A 142 16.12 15.16 2.47
C GLU A 142 15.40 14.00 3.17
N THR A 143 15.45 14.02 4.50
CA THR A 143 14.68 13.13 5.37
C THR A 143 13.68 13.97 6.16
N PHE A 144 12.40 13.71 5.97
CA PHE A 144 11.30 14.37 6.65
C PHE A 144 10.85 13.52 7.84
N SER A 145 10.93 14.08 9.05
CA SER A 145 10.50 13.42 10.29
C SER A 145 9.55 14.30 11.07
N GLU A 146 8.62 13.67 11.78
CA GLU A 146 7.63 14.31 12.65
C GLU A 146 7.42 13.42 13.88
N PRO A 147 7.59 13.91 15.12
CA PRO A 147 7.42 13.10 16.33
C PRO A 147 6.08 12.37 16.45
N ARG A 148 5.01 12.93 15.89
CA ARG A 148 3.67 12.31 15.84
C ARG A 148 3.54 11.20 14.80
N LEU A 149 4.46 11.09 13.85
CA LEU A 149 4.47 10.07 12.79
C LEU A 149 4.97 8.74 13.36
N THR A 150 4.09 8.01 14.03
CA THR A 150 4.47 6.81 14.81
C THR A 150 4.65 5.55 13.98
N SER A 151 3.98 5.48 12.82
CA SER A 151 3.82 4.31 11.96
C SER A 151 3.46 4.74 10.53
N PRO A 152 4.35 5.47 9.83
CA PRO A 152 4.09 5.90 8.46
C PRO A 152 4.00 4.71 7.52
N ASN A 153 3.08 4.75 6.55
CA ASN A 153 2.85 3.64 5.63
C ASN A 153 3.09 4.02 4.17
N ASN A 154 2.29 4.94 3.63
CA ASN A 154 2.36 5.36 2.24
C ASN A 154 2.39 6.90 2.13
N VAL A 155 2.84 7.43 0.99
CA VAL A 155 3.06 8.85 0.72
C VAL A 155 2.48 9.21 -0.65
N VAL A 156 1.93 10.41 -0.79
CA VAL A 156 1.62 11.00 -2.10
C VAL A 156 2.08 12.45 -2.14
N ALA A 157 2.85 12.80 -3.16
CA ALA A 157 3.37 14.13 -3.38
C ALA A 157 2.34 14.99 -4.10
N VAL A 158 2.23 16.24 -3.65
CA VAL A 158 1.35 17.26 -4.26
C VAL A 158 2.11 18.53 -4.62
N GLY A 159 3.43 18.43 -4.66
CA GLY A 159 4.34 19.49 -5.02
C GLY A 159 5.78 19.07 -4.77
N ARG A 160 6.72 19.86 -5.26
CA ARG A 160 8.17 19.56 -5.18
C ARG A 160 8.59 19.09 -3.80
N ARG A 161 8.14 19.75 -2.74
CA ARG A 161 8.56 19.45 -1.36
C ARG A 161 7.38 19.27 -0.40
N SER A 162 6.19 19.03 -0.96
CA SER A 162 4.94 18.95 -0.22
C SER A 162 4.21 17.67 -0.53
N PHE A 163 3.76 16.97 0.50
CA PHE A 163 3.16 15.65 0.37
C PHE A 163 2.23 15.34 1.54
N TYR A 164 1.37 14.35 1.32
CA TYR A 164 0.62 13.67 2.36
C TYR A 164 1.29 12.35 2.70
N VAL A 165 1.24 11.94 3.97
CA VAL A 165 1.72 10.64 4.42
C VAL A 165 0.69 10.02 5.35
N THR A 166 0.36 8.75 5.12
CA THR A 166 -0.52 8.00 6.00
C THR A 166 0.24 7.48 7.20
N ASN A 167 -0.45 7.50 8.34
CA ASN A 167 0.02 6.92 9.59
C ASN A 167 -1.02 5.88 10.03
N ASP A 168 -0.71 4.60 9.87
CA ASP A 168 -1.67 3.49 9.99
C ASP A 168 -2.52 3.61 11.25
N VAL A 169 -1.83 3.67 12.37
CA VAL A 169 -2.40 3.41 13.69
C VAL A 169 -1.50 4.04 14.74
N GLN A 170 -2.08 4.73 15.71
CA GLN A 170 -1.37 5.21 16.91
C GLN A 170 -1.56 4.22 18.07
N PRO A 171 -0.51 3.82 18.83
CA PRO A 171 0.84 4.37 18.84
C PRO A 171 1.83 3.66 17.88
N GLY A 172 1.33 2.78 17.01
CA GLY A 172 2.09 2.14 15.94
C GLY A 172 1.79 0.65 15.76
N ARG A 173 1.92 0.16 14.51
CA ARG A 173 1.50 -1.18 14.07
C ARG A 173 2.16 -2.33 14.85
N ASP A 174 3.39 -2.14 15.30
CA ASP A 174 4.16 -3.17 16.02
C ASP A 174 3.82 -3.26 17.52
N THR A 175 3.02 -2.33 18.04
CA THR A 175 2.63 -2.33 19.45
C THR A 175 1.46 -3.27 19.70
N ARG A 176 1.34 -3.79 20.94
CA ARG A 176 0.17 -4.61 21.34
C ARG A 176 -1.14 -3.83 21.19
N ILE A 177 -1.10 -2.54 21.48
CA ILE A 177 -2.26 -1.65 21.33
C ILE A 177 -2.65 -1.53 19.86
N GLY A 178 -1.69 -1.25 18.97
CA GLY A 178 -1.94 -1.17 17.52
C GLY A 178 -2.54 -2.46 16.94
N ARG A 179 -2.07 -3.62 17.39
CA ARG A 179 -2.66 -4.93 17.00
C ARG A 179 -4.09 -5.11 17.48
N ILE A 180 -4.40 -4.71 18.72
CA ILE A 180 -5.77 -4.73 19.24
C ILE A 180 -6.65 -3.77 18.45
N GLN A 181 -6.14 -2.58 18.12
CA GLN A 181 -6.85 -1.58 17.32
C GLN A 181 -7.16 -2.06 15.92
N PHE A 182 -6.24 -2.77 15.26
CA PHE A 182 -6.50 -3.44 13.99
C PHE A 182 -7.64 -4.45 14.12
N LEU A 183 -7.51 -5.41 15.06
CA LEU A 183 -8.51 -6.47 15.26
C LEU A 183 -9.90 -5.94 15.65
N THR A 184 -9.94 -4.84 16.39
CA THR A 184 -11.20 -4.19 16.82
C THR A 184 -11.65 -3.07 15.89
N ARG A 185 -10.94 -2.85 14.78
CA ARG A 185 -11.21 -1.82 13.77
C ARG A 185 -11.36 -0.41 14.36
N GLN A 186 -10.53 -0.08 15.35
CA GLN A 186 -10.51 1.25 15.95
C GLN A 186 -9.96 2.28 14.94
N ALA A 187 -10.61 3.43 14.93
CA ALA A 187 -10.33 4.55 14.02
C ALA A 187 -9.26 5.48 14.61
N SER A 188 -7.99 5.03 14.66
CA SER A 188 -6.87 5.80 15.22
C SER A 188 -5.81 6.20 14.19
N GLY A 189 -6.00 5.82 12.93
CA GLY A 189 -5.16 6.21 11.81
C GLY A 189 -5.39 7.65 11.39
N GLN A 190 -4.36 8.23 10.76
CA GLN A 190 -4.33 9.62 10.36
C GLN A 190 -3.63 9.79 9.01
N VAL A 191 -3.87 10.94 8.39
CA VAL A 191 -3.07 11.46 7.27
C VAL A 191 -2.42 12.76 7.74
N PHE A 192 -1.09 12.83 7.63
CA PHE A 192 -0.35 14.06 7.83
C PHE A 192 -0.09 14.74 6.50
N PHE A 193 -0.08 16.06 6.51
CA PHE A 193 0.41 16.89 5.41
C PHE A 193 1.64 17.68 5.86
N THR A 194 2.59 17.84 4.95
CA THR A 194 3.68 18.80 5.09
C THR A 194 3.92 19.58 3.81
N ASN A 195 4.28 20.86 3.96
CA ASN A 195 4.81 21.70 2.88
C ASN A 195 6.35 21.73 2.87
N GLY A 196 6.98 20.84 3.64
CA GLY A 196 8.42 20.77 3.85
C GLY A 196 8.95 21.69 4.95
N ALA A 197 8.13 22.61 5.48
CA ALA A 197 8.48 23.48 6.61
C ALA A 197 7.66 23.19 7.87
N SER A 198 6.40 22.79 7.71
CA SER A 198 5.46 22.57 8.81
C SER A 198 4.57 21.35 8.57
N TRP A 199 4.23 20.67 9.65
CA TRP A 199 3.40 19.47 9.65
C TRP A 199 2.05 19.70 10.31
N ARG A 200 0.99 19.15 9.71
CA ARG A 200 -0.37 19.14 10.27
C ARG A 200 -1.07 17.82 10.01
N VAL A 201 -2.07 17.53 10.82
CA VAL A 201 -3.01 16.43 10.55
C VAL A 201 -4.02 16.94 9.53
N ALA A 202 -4.07 16.29 8.36
CA ALA A 202 -4.96 16.64 7.27
C ALA A 202 -6.28 15.84 7.31
N ALA A 203 -6.22 14.60 7.82
CA ALA A 203 -7.38 13.77 8.11
C ALA A 203 -7.09 12.85 9.32
N GLU A 204 -8.14 12.46 10.05
CA GLU A 204 -8.05 11.55 11.20
C GLU A 204 -9.26 10.63 11.28
N GLY A 205 -9.22 9.67 12.21
CA GLY A 205 -10.31 8.73 12.39
C GLY A 205 -10.34 7.63 11.33
N LEU A 206 -9.19 7.31 10.74
CA LEU A 206 -9.07 6.23 9.77
C LEU A 206 -8.83 4.88 10.46
N ARG A 207 -9.41 3.81 9.92
CA ARG A 207 -9.22 2.43 10.38
C ARG A 207 -8.05 1.78 9.67
N PHE A 208 -6.85 2.01 10.19
CA PHE A 208 -5.58 1.56 9.59
C PHE A 208 -5.34 2.25 8.24
N ALA A 209 -4.91 3.52 8.27
CA ALA A 209 -4.67 4.34 7.09
C ALA A 209 -3.42 3.87 6.32
N ASN A 210 -3.60 3.33 5.11
CA ASN A 210 -2.55 2.60 4.39
C ASN A 210 -2.17 3.32 3.07
N GLY A 211 -2.48 2.75 1.90
CA GLY A 211 -2.26 3.40 0.60
C GLY A 211 -2.90 4.79 0.52
N ILE A 212 -2.22 5.70 -0.16
CA ILE A 212 -2.72 7.05 -0.44
C ILE A 212 -2.32 7.46 -1.84
N GLU A 213 -3.23 8.12 -2.55
CA GLU A 213 -2.96 8.58 -3.92
C GLU A 213 -3.77 9.85 -4.22
N ALA A 214 -3.34 10.63 -5.21
CA ALA A 214 -3.99 11.85 -5.65
C ALA A 214 -4.64 11.65 -7.03
N SER A 215 -5.73 12.37 -7.30
CA SER A 215 -6.20 12.51 -8.67
C SER A 215 -5.18 13.28 -9.50
N ALA A 216 -5.18 13.08 -10.83
CA ALA A 216 -4.24 13.73 -11.74
C ALA A 216 -4.25 15.28 -11.67
N ASP A 217 -5.38 15.89 -11.32
CA ASP A 217 -5.52 17.33 -11.11
C ASP A 217 -5.16 17.78 -9.68
N GLY A 218 -4.82 16.85 -8.79
CA GLY A 218 -4.49 17.08 -7.39
C GLY A 218 -5.66 17.56 -6.52
N ALA A 219 -6.90 17.53 -7.02
CA ALA A 219 -8.08 18.02 -6.31
C ALA A 219 -8.69 16.99 -5.36
N ARG A 220 -8.40 15.69 -5.55
CA ARG A 220 -8.87 14.60 -4.70
C ARG A 220 -7.71 13.82 -4.13
N ILE A 221 -7.90 13.34 -2.90
CA ILE A 221 -7.00 12.39 -2.24
C ILE A 221 -7.79 11.13 -1.91
N TYR A 222 -7.23 9.98 -2.27
CA TYR A 222 -7.76 8.65 -2.00
C TYR A 222 -6.94 8.02 -0.88
N VAL A 223 -7.58 7.40 0.10
CA VAL A 223 -6.88 6.73 1.21
C VAL A 223 -7.49 5.36 1.46
N ALA A 224 -6.68 4.31 1.46
CA ALA A 224 -7.10 2.97 1.85
C ALA A 224 -7.23 2.86 3.37
N GLU A 225 -8.36 2.36 3.85
CA GLU A 225 -8.56 1.89 5.21
C GLU A 225 -8.48 0.37 5.25
N THR A 226 -7.29 -0.20 5.51
CA THR A 226 -7.09 -1.66 5.50
C THR A 226 -8.01 -2.35 6.50
N ALA A 227 -8.11 -1.86 7.74
CA ALA A 227 -9.01 -2.44 8.74
C ALA A 227 -10.48 -2.00 8.55
N GLY A 228 -10.72 -0.95 7.77
CA GLY A 228 -12.04 -0.45 7.42
C GLY A 228 -12.70 -1.18 6.25
N GLY A 229 -11.90 -1.85 5.40
CA GLY A 229 -12.38 -2.50 4.17
C GLY A 229 -12.95 -1.47 3.18
N ALA A 230 -12.28 -0.33 3.03
CA ALA A 230 -12.79 0.76 2.21
C ALA A 230 -11.70 1.68 1.66
N VAL A 231 -12.00 2.35 0.56
CA VAL A 231 -11.28 3.53 0.08
C VAL A 231 -12.07 4.78 0.49
N LYS A 232 -11.39 5.72 1.12
CA LYS A 232 -11.89 7.06 1.45
C LYS A 232 -11.50 8.02 0.35
N VAL A 233 -12.47 8.82 -0.10
CA VAL A 233 -12.24 9.89 -1.08
C VAL A 233 -12.42 11.22 -0.37
N TYR A 234 -11.41 12.08 -0.46
CA TYR A 234 -11.40 13.41 0.11
C TYR A 234 -11.31 14.45 -1.00
N ASP A 235 -12.03 15.55 -0.84
CA ASP A 235 -11.71 16.79 -1.54
C ASP A 235 -10.53 17.46 -0.82
N ARG A 236 -9.55 17.92 -1.61
CA ARG A 236 -8.41 18.71 -1.14
C ARG A 236 -8.71 20.19 -1.32
N ASP A 237 -8.66 20.93 -0.23
CA ASP A 237 -8.60 22.39 -0.28
C ASP A 237 -7.22 22.80 -0.84
N LEU A 238 -7.17 23.46 -2.00
CA LEU A 238 -5.90 23.83 -2.65
C LEU A 238 -5.20 25.03 -2.00
N GLU A 239 -5.90 25.81 -1.17
CA GLU A 239 -5.30 26.91 -0.41
C GLU A 239 -4.71 26.40 0.90
N THR A 240 -5.39 25.44 1.53
CA THR A 240 -5.04 24.98 2.88
C THR A 240 -4.53 23.55 2.94
N ASP A 241 -4.54 22.75 1.89
CA ASP A 241 -4.18 21.32 1.89
C ASP A 241 -4.97 20.45 2.88
N MET A 242 -6.08 20.96 3.43
CA MET A 242 -6.95 20.20 4.32
C MET A 242 -7.84 19.25 3.52
N LEU A 243 -8.16 18.10 4.11
CA LEU A 243 -8.94 17.05 3.46
C LEU A 243 -10.36 16.97 4.04
N SER A 244 -11.36 17.05 3.17
CA SER A 244 -12.77 16.90 3.52
C SER A 244 -13.34 15.60 2.93
N LEU A 245 -13.81 14.69 3.79
CA LEU A 245 -14.32 13.40 3.32
C LEU A 245 -15.59 13.60 2.49
N VAL A 246 -15.58 13.11 1.24
CA VAL A 246 -16.74 13.21 0.33
C VAL A 246 -17.36 11.86 -0.01
N GLN A 247 -16.59 10.77 0.03
CA GLN A 247 -17.10 9.43 -0.29
C GLN A 247 -16.36 8.33 0.48
N THR A 248 -17.08 7.24 0.76
CA THR A 248 -16.49 5.98 1.22
C THR A 248 -16.93 4.88 0.27
N ILE A 249 -15.96 4.29 -0.44
CA ILE A 249 -16.16 3.16 -1.33
C ILE A 249 -15.85 1.89 -0.54
N ARG A 250 -16.88 1.09 -0.24
CA ARG A 250 -16.71 -0.15 0.53
C ARG A 250 -16.23 -1.27 -0.39
N LEU A 251 -15.31 -2.08 0.13
CA LEU A 251 -14.74 -3.23 -0.54
C LEU A 251 -15.01 -4.48 0.31
N ASP A 252 -15.07 -5.65 -0.34
CA ASP A 252 -15.16 -6.95 0.33
C ASP A 252 -13.77 -7.58 0.52
N ALA A 253 -12.80 -6.73 0.85
CA ALA A 253 -11.41 -7.08 1.10
C ALA A 253 -10.77 -5.94 1.92
N SER A 254 -9.58 -6.19 2.47
CA SER A 254 -8.77 -5.17 3.13
C SER A 254 -7.84 -4.51 2.12
N PRO A 255 -8.09 -3.26 1.68
CA PRO A 255 -7.23 -2.59 0.71
C PRO A 255 -5.86 -2.24 1.31
N ASP A 256 -4.84 -2.24 0.47
CA ASP A 256 -3.45 -1.90 0.78
C ASP A 256 -3.05 -0.64 -0.02
N ASN A 257 -2.13 -0.72 -0.99
CA ASN A 257 -1.74 0.43 -1.82
C ASN A 257 -2.73 0.72 -2.96
N ILE A 258 -2.77 1.99 -3.37
CA ILE A 258 -3.61 2.54 -4.43
C ILE A 258 -2.68 3.19 -5.46
N THR A 259 -2.91 2.94 -6.75
CA THR A 259 -2.35 3.75 -7.83
C THR A 259 -3.48 4.32 -8.69
N VAL A 260 -3.20 5.38 -9.43
CA VAL A 260 -4.13 6.01 -10.39
C VAL A 260 -3.57 5.88 -11.79
N ASP A 261 -4.38 5.37 -12.72
CA ASP A 261 -3.99 5.29 -14.13
C ASP A 261 -4.25 6.59 -14.91
N ASP A 262 -3.82 6.62 -16.17
CA ASP A 262 -3.98 7.73 -17.10
C ASP A 262 -5.45 8.09 -17.40
N ALA A 263 -6.38 7.16 -17.20
CA ALA A 263 -7.82 7.37 -17.32
C ALA A 263 -8.46 7.84 -15.99
N GLY A 264 -7.68 7.97 -14.91
CA GLY A 264 -8.15 8.36 -13.59
C GLY A 264 -8.83 7.23 -12.81
N ALA A 265 -8.69 5.97 -13.24
CA ALA A 265 -9.19 4.83 -12.49
C ALA A 265 -8.22 4.44 -11.37
N LEU A 266 -8.77 4.06 -10.21
CA LEU A 266 -7.97 3.55 -9.11
C LEU A 266 -7.69 2.06 -9.30
N TRP A 267 -6.44 1.67 -9.08
CA TRP A 267 -6.00 0.28 -8.99
C TRP A 267 -5.59 0.01 -7.56
N VAL A 268 -6.39 -0.82 -6.88
CA VAL A 268 -6.25 -1.08 -5.44
C VAL A 268 -5.87 -2.53 -5.26
N ALA A 269 -4.66 -2.79 -4.75
CA ALA A 269 -4.34 -4.12 -4.25
C ALA A 269 -4.99 -4.32 -2.88
N ALA A 270 -5.43 -5.55 -2.62
CA ALA A 270 -6.16 -5.87 -1.41
C ALA A 270 -5.88 -7.30 -0.93
N LEU A 271 -6.09 -7.49 0.37
CA LEU A 271 -6.05 -8.77 1.05
C LEU A 271 -7.49 -9.25 1.28
N PRO A 272 -8.00 -10.26 0.54
CA PRO A 272 -9.31 -10.85 0.83
C PRO A 272 -9.40 -11.38 2.26
N GLN A 273 -8.31 -11.98 2.77
CA GLN A 273 -8.24 -12.57 4.11
C GLN A 273 -7.01 -12.04 4.87
N PRO A 274 -7.02 -10.79 5.37
CA PRO A 274 -5.82 -10.16 5.95
C PRO A 274 -5.27 -10.90 7.18
N LEU A 275 -6.10 -11.67 7.89
CA LEU A 275 -5.67 -12.47 9.04
C LEU A 275 -4.84 -13.71 8.66
N SER A 276 -4.70 -14.03 7.37
CA SER A 276 -3.76 -15.04 6.87
C SER A 276 -2.31 -14.52 6.84
N LEU A 277 -2.12 -13.20 6.77
CA LEU A 277 -0.81 -12.56 6.61
C LEU A 277 0.22 -12.94 7.68
N PRO A 278 -0.11 -13.01 8.99
CA PRO A 278 0.87 -13.42 10.01
C PRO A 278 1.40 -14.84 9.81
N ALA A 279 0.56 -15.77 9.33
CA ALA A 279 0.99 -17.14 9.05
C ALA A 279 1.91 -17.19 7.82
N HIS A 280 1.58 -16.44 6.77
CA HIS A 280 2.41 -16.30 5.57
C HIS A 280 3.76 -15.64 5.87
N ALA A 281 3.76 -14.56 6.66
CA ALA A 281 4.98 -13.87 7.09
C ALA A 281 5.98 -14.82 7.76
N GLY A 282 5.48 -15.69 8.66
CA GLY A 282 6.30 -16.68 9.36
C GLY A 282 6.68 -17.92 8.53
N ASN A 283 5.94 -18.22 7.46
CA ASN A 283 6.17 -19.40 6.63
C ASN A 283 5.64 -19.20 5.19
N PRO A 284 6.51 -19.12 4.16
CA PRO A 284 6.08 -18.92 2.77
C PRO A 284 5.21 -20.06 2.21
N LYS A 285 5.16 -21.23 2.87
CA LYS A 285 4.25 -22.34 2.51
C LYS A 285 2.83 -22.17 3.03
N LYS A 286 2.55 -21.12 3.81
CA LYS A 286 1.20 -20.71 4.21
C LYS A 286 0.79 -19.57 3.28
N TYR A 287 -0.13 -19.82 2.38
CA TYR A 287 -0.55 -18.82 1.40
C TYR A 287 -1.46 -17.77 2.04
N ALA A 288 -1.38 -16.55 1.52
CA ALA A 288 -2.27 -15.45 1.85
C ALA A 288 -2.94 -14.98 0.55
N PRO A 289 -4.28 -14.96 0.46
CA PRO A 289 -4.95 -14.56 -0.76
C PRO A 289 -4.63 -13.12 -1.20
N SER A 290 -4.80 -12.88 -2.49
CA SER A 290 -4.48 -11.61 -3.15
C SER A 290 -5.63 -11.18 -4.05
N GLU A 291 -5.86 -9.87 -4.14
CA GLU A 291 -6.87 -9.29 -5.02
C GLU A 291 -6.39 -7.94 -5.58
N VAL A 292 -6.77 -7.64 -6.82
CA VAL A 292 -6.65 -6.31 -7.43
C VAL A 292 -8.03 -5.85 -7.85
N ILE A 293 -8.42 -4.68 -7.36
CA ILE A 293 -9.73 -4.07 -7.56
C ILE A 293 -9.55 -2.79 -8.36
N ARG A 294 -10.28 -2.67 -9.46
CA ARG A 294 -10.37 -1.44 -10.26
C ARG A 294 -11.60 -0.63 -9.87
N ILE A 295 -11.44 0.66 -9.68
CA ILE A 295 -12.53 1.62 -9.44
C ILE A 295 -12.46 2.68 -10.54
N GLY A 296 -13.36 2.60 -11.52
CA GLY A 296 -13.43 3.55 -12.63
C GLY A 296 -14.23 4.81 -12.29
N ALA A 297 -14.50 5.63 -13.30
CA ALA A 297 -15.26 6.88 -13.18
C ALA A 297 -16.69 6.70 -12.65
N ASP A 298 -17.28 5.51 -12.79
CA ASP A 298 -18.59 5.18 -12.23
C ASP A 298 -18.55 4.90 -10.71
N GLY A 299 -17.35 4.87 -10.12
CA GLY A 299 -17.13 4.64 -8.70
C GLY A 299 -17.41 3.22 -8.23
N ALA A 300 -17.70 2.29 -9.13
CA ALA A 300 -18.03 0.90 -8.78
C ALA A 300 -16.77 0.03 -8.73
N PRO A 301 -16.46 -0.60 -7.58
CA PRO A 301 -15.31 -1.49 -7.46
C PRO A 301 -15.56 -2.78 -8.25
N ARG A 302 -14.54 -3.22 -8.99
CA ARG A 302 -14.55 -4.47 -9.77
C ARG A 302 -13.26 -5.24 -9.54
N THR A 303 -13.39 -6.50 -9.16
CA THR A 303 -12.24 -7.41 -9.09
C THR A 303 -11.71 -7.68 -10.49
N VAL A 304 -10.43 -7.36 -10.72
CA VAL A 304 -9.72 -7.65 -11.98
C VAL A 304 -8.91 -8.93 -11.82
N TYR A 305 -8.14 -9.05 -10.74
CA TYR A 305 -7.33 -10.22 -10.43
C TYR A 305 -7.67 -10.71 -9.02
N ARG A 306 -7.79 -12.02 -8.84
CA ARG A 306 -7.98 -12.67 -7.54
C ARG A 306 -7.24 -14.00 -7.53
N ASP A 307 -6.45 -14.24 -6.49
CA ASP A 307 -5.68 -15.47 -6.29
C ASP A 307 -5.79 -15.97 -4.85
N ASP A 308 -5.75 -17.28 -4.68
CA ASP A 308 -5.75 -17.95 -3.36
C ASP A 308 -4.38 -17.87 -2.65
N GLY A 309 -3.41 -17.20 -3.28
CA GLY A 309 -2.07 -16.94 -2.80
C GLY A 309 -1.00 -17.89 -3.37
N ARG A 310 -1.35 -18.93 -4.14
CA ARG A 310 -0.31 -19.81 -4.72
C ARG A 310 0.37 -19.22 -5.96
N GLU A 311 -0.27 -18.30 -6.68
CA GLU A 311 0.40 -17.55 -7.74
C GLU A 311 1.18 -16.37 -7.16
N LEU A 312 0.55 -15.54 -6.33
CA LEU A 312 1.20 -14.46 -5.60
C LEU A 312 0.49 -14.27 -4.25
N SER A 313 1.23 -14.41 -3.15
CA SER A 313 0.67 -14.26 -1.81
C SER A 313 0.75 -12.82 -1.31
N ALA A 314 -0.35 -12.34 -0.71
CA ALA A 314 -0.46 -11.03 -0.08
C ALA A 314 -0.03 -9.87 -1.00
N ALA A 315 -0.76 -9.71 -2.12
CA ALA A 315 -0.59 -8.57 -3.00
C ALA A 315 -0.86 -7.26 -2.24
N THR A 316 0.04 -6.30 -2.38
CA THR A 316 -0.01 -5.02 -1.67
C THR A 316 -0.05 -3.81 -2.58
N THR A 317 0.28 -3.97 -3.86
CA THR A 317 0.26 -2.89 -4.83
C THR A 317 -0.06 -3.42 -6.22
N ALA A 318 -0.70 -2.59 -7.02
CA ALA A 318 -1.01 -2.88 -8.41
C ALA A 318 -0.95 -1.59 -9.22
N ALA A 319 -0.19 -1.59 -10.31
CA ALA A 319 -0.02 -0.41 -11.17
C ALA A 319 -0.20 -0.80 -12.64
N ARG A 320 -0.98 0.00 -13.38
CA ARG A 320 -1.28 -0.24 -14.79
C ARG A 320 -0.55 0.77 -15.69
N LEU A 321 -0.01 0.28 -16.80
CA LEU A 321 0.35 1.12 -17.94
C LEU A 321 -0.10 0.44 -19.25
N GLY A 322 -1.04 1.08 -19.95
CA GLY A 322 -1.63 0.50 -21.16
C GLY A 322 -2.29 -0.86 -20.89
N GLY A 323 -1.91 -1.87 -21.68
CA GLY A 323 -2.40 -3.25 -21.52
C GLY A 323 -1.68 -4.06 -20.43
N THR A 324 -0.74 -3.47 -19.70
CA THR A 324 0.08 -4.20 -18.71
C THR A 324 -0.28 -3.80 -17.29
N LEU A 325 -0.48 -4.79 -16.43
CA LEU A 325 -0.68 -4.66 -14.99
C LEU A 325 0.51 -5.27 -14.24
N ILE A 326 1.10 -4.53 -13.31
CA ILE A 326 2.17 -5.02 -12.44
C ILE A 326 1.61 -5.19 -11.03
N ILE A 327 1.81 -6.36 -10.42
CA ILE A 327 1.28 -6.68 -9.08
C ILE A 327 2.43 -7.04 -8.15
N GLY A 328 2.63 -6.24 -7.10
CA GLY A 328 3.61 -6.46 -6.04
C GLY A 328 3.01 -7.13 -4.80
N ALA A 329 3.86 -7.64 -3.93
CA ALA A 329 3.49 -8.35 -2.71
C ALA A 329 4.46 -8.07 -1.56
N LEU A 330 3.93 -8.09 -0.33
CA LEU A 330 4.69 -7.69 0.86
C LEU A 330 5.89 -8.59 1.17
N TYR A 331 5.74 -9.90 0.92
CA TYR A 331 6.65 -10.94 1.39
C TYR A 331 7.16 -11.87 0.28
N ASP A 332 6.48 -11.98 -0.85
CA ASP A 332 6.90 -12.91 -1.91
C ASP A 332 8.21 -12.45 -2.59
N GLU A 333 9.00 -13.41 -3.07
CA GLU A 333 10.30 -13.16 -3.73
C GLU A 333 10.17 -12.86 -5.24
N LYS A 334 9.02 -12.30 -5.61
CA LYS A 334 8.62 -12.02 -6.99
C LYS A 334 7.50 -10.97 -7.01
N PHE A 335 7.33 -10.36 -8.18
CA PHE A 335 6.12 -9.64 -8.57
C PHE A 335 5.55 -10.27 -9.85
N LEU A 336 4.34 -9.91 -10.23
CA LEU A 336 3.73 -10.33 -11.49
C LEU A 336 3.72 -9.19 -12.49
N ILE A 337 3.95 -9.52 -13.76
CA ILE A 337 3.60 -8.68 -14.91
C ILE A 337 2.51 -9.41 -15.66
N CYS A 338 1.37 -8.76 -15.83
CA CYS A 338 0.18 -9.38 -16.39
C CYS A 338 -0.31 -8.61 -17.61
N ASP A 339 -0.72 -9.35 -18.64
CA ASP A 339 -1.41 -8.79 -19.79
C ASP A 339 -2.91 -8.71 -19.47
N LEU A 340 -3.45 -7.49 -19.51
CA LEU A 340 -4.88 -7.24 -19.36
C LEU A 340 -5.63 -7.59 -20.64
N PRO A 341 -6.80 -8.24 -20.55
CA PRO A 341 -7.65 -8.46 -21.70
C PRO A 341 -8.21 -7.12 -22.21
N ALA A 342 -8.50 -7.03 -23.50
CA ALA A 342 -8.88 -5.77 -24.17
C ALA A 342 -10.12 -5.05 -23.57
N GLY A 343 -10.96 -5.72 -22.79
CA GLY A 343 -12.13 -5.15 -22.11
C GLY A 343 -11.86 -4.56 -20.72
N GLU A 344 -10.66 -4.74 -20.18
CA GLU A 344 -10.20 -4.20 -18.89
C GLU A 344 -9.25 -2.99 -19.07
N ILE A 345 -9.08 -2.54 -20.32
CA ILE A 345 -8.26 -1.40 -20.74
C ILE A 345 -9.09 -0.12 -20.68
#